data_AF-A0A554JHC3-F1
#
_entry.id   AF-A0A554JHC3-F1
#
_cell.length_a   1.000
_cell.length_b   1.000
_cell.length_c   1.000
_cell.angle_alpha   90.00
_cell.angle_beta   90.00
_cell.angle_gamma   90.00
#
_symmetry.space_group_name_H-M   'P 1'
#
loop_
_entity.id
_entity.type
_entity.pdbx_description
1 polymer ?
#
loop_
_entity_poly.entity_id
_entity_poly.type
_entity_poly.pdbx_seq_one_letter_code
_entity_poly.pdbx_strand_id
1 'polypeptide(L)'
;MKKKKIKLIPFSVITRKLLNNPEFKRAYDESAFEFEIIKAIIRVRAQKKLTQRELAQKIGVAQSALARFETGRTNPTLSFLKKITVGLGLRLSVK
;
A
#
# COMPACT_ATOMS: atom_id res chain seq x y z
N MET A 1 -32.89 -23.48 10.63
CA MET A 1 -32.68 -22.16 9.98
C MET A 1 -31.92 -22.36 8.67
N LYS A 2 -32.52 -22.07 7.50
CA LYS A 2 -31.85 -22.22 6.19
C LYS A 2 -30.77 -21.14 6.08
N LYS A 3 -29.48 -21.51 6.10
CA LYS A 3 -28.36 -20.57 5.87
C LYS A 3 -28.50 -19.99 4.46
N LYS A 4 -28.78 -18.69 4.33
CA LYS A 4 -28.73 -17.98 3.04
C LYS A 4 -27.32 -18.15 2.45
N LYS A 5 -27.21 -18.74 1.26
CA LYS A 5 -25.94 -18.85 0.53
C LYS A 5 -25.44 -17.44 0.21
N ILE A 6 -24.31 -17.04 0.79
CA ILE A 6 -23.66 -15.77 0.48
C ILE A 6 -23.03 -15.88 -0.90
N LYS A 7 -23.43 -15.01 -1.83
CA LYS A 7 -22.84 -14.95 -3.18
C LYS A 7 -21.60 -14.06 -3.13
N LEU A 8 -20.42 -14.67 -3.16
CA LEU A 8 -19.15 -13.96 -3.22
C LEU A 8 -18.92 -13.42 -4.63
N ILE A 9 -18.40 -12.20 -4.73
CA ILE A 9 -18.04 -11.56 -5.99
C ILE A 9 -16.54 -11.27 -5.94
N PRO A 10 -15.75 -11.62 -6.97
CA PRO A 10 -14.33 -11.28 -7.01
C PRO A 10 -14.12 -9.77 -7.01
N PHE A 11 -13.09 -9.31 -6.30
CA PHE A 11 -12.73 -7.88 -6.25
C PHE A 11 -12.56 -7.30 -7.66
N SER A 12 -11.88 -8.03 -8.55
CA SER A 12 -11.65 -7.61 -9.95
C SER A 12 -12.92 -7.30 -10.74
N VAL A 13 -14.02 -7.99 -10.46
CA VAL A 13 -15.32 -7.74 -11.10
C VAL A 13 -15.89 -6.40 -10.64
N ILE A 14 -15.76 -6.10 -9.35
CA ILE A 14 -16.21 -4.82 -8.77
C ILE A 14 -15.33 -3.68 -9.29
N THR A 15 -14.00 -3.86 -9.26
CA THR A 15 -13.05 -2.85 -9.75
C THR A 15 -13.32 -2.49 -11.20
N ARG A 16 -13.52 -3.49 -12.09
CA ARG A 16 -13.85 -3.24 -13.50
C ARG A 16 -15.12 -2.42 -13.67
N LYS A 17 -16.16 -2.70 -12.88
CA LYS A 17 -17.41 -1.94 -12.93
C LYS A 17 -17.22 -0.50 -12.45
N LEU A 18 -16.46 -0.29 -11.38
CA LEU A 18 -16.20 1.05 -10.84
C LEU A 18 -15.32 1.89 -11.76
N LEU A 19 -14.34 1.28 -12.44
CA LEU A 19 -13.47 1.97 -13.41
C LEU A 19 -14.21 2.49 -14.65
N ASN A 20 -15.44 2.03 -14.92
CA ASN A 20 -16.28 2.60 -15.97
C ASN A 20 -16.88 3.97 -15.58
N ASN A 21 -16.89 4.33 -14.29
CA ASN A 21 -17.28 5.66 -13.85
C ASN A 21 -16.07 6.62 -14.01
N PRO A 22 -16.19 7.71 -14.82
CA PRO A 22 -15.09 8.64 -15.05
C PRO A 22 -14.54 9.32 -13.79
N GLU A 23 -15.39 9.68 -12.83
CA GLU A 23 -14.96 10.30 -11.57
C GLU A 23 -14.16 9.32 -10.72
N PHE A 24 -14.63 8.07 -10.64
CA PHE A 24 -13.91 7.01 -9.94
C PHE A 24 -12.58 6.71 -10.61
N LYS A 25 -12.58 6.59 -11.95
CA LYS A 25 -11.35 6.34 -12.73
C LYS A 25 -10.33 7.44 -12.49
N ARG A 26 -10.76 8.71 -12.49
CA ARG A 26 -9.88 9.84 -12.23
C ARG A 26 -9.23 9.75 -10.84
N ALA A 27 -10.02 9.56 -9.78
CA ALA A 27 -9.49 9.42 -8.42
C ALA A 27 -8.60 8.17 -8.27
N TYR A 28 -8.93 7.08 -8.97
CA TYR A 28 -8.12 5.87 -9.01
C TYR A 28 -6.76 6.12 -9.66
N ASP A 29 -6.74 6.77 -10.82
CA ASP A 29 -5.52 7.09 -11.57
C ASP A 29 -4.65 8.09 -10.81
N GLU A 30 -5.26 9.10 -10.16
CA GLU A 30 -4.56 10.09 -9.34
C GLU A 30 -3.82 9.48 -8.14
N SER A 31 -4.26 8.33 -7.62
CA SER A 31 -3.60 7.62 -6.51
C SER A 31 -2.74 6.42 -6.93
N ALA A 32 -2.74 6.09 -8.22
CA ALA A 32 -2.11 4.88 -8.72
C ALA A 32 -0.61 4.86 -8.44
N PHE A 33 0.06 5.99 -8.61
CA PHE A 33 1.49 6.15 -8.40
C PHE A 33 1.91 5.85 -6.95
N GLU A 34 1.22 6.43 -5.98
CA GLU A 34 1.46 6.20 -4.55
C GLU A 34 1.26 4.74 -4.19
N PHE A 35 0.19 4.12 -4.71
CA PHE A 35 -0.08 2.70 -4.49
C PHE A 35 0.99 1.80 -5.08
N GLU A 36 1.59 2.14 -6.21
CA GLU A 36 2.71 1.39 -6.78
C GLU A 36 3.95 1.43 -5.88
N ILE A 37 4.30 2.60 -5.35
CA ILE A 37 5.39 2.75 -4.39
C ILE A 37 5.13 1.93 -3.12
N ILE A 38 3.93 2.04 -2.56
CA ILE A 38 3.52 1.31 -1.36
C ILE A 38 3.60 -0.20 -1.61
N LYS A 39 3.06 -0.69 -2.74
CA LYS A 39 3.11 -2.11 -3.12
C LYS A 39 4.55 -2.62 -3.24
N ALA A 40 5.45 -1.83 -3.83
CA ALA A 40 6.86 -2.18 -3.94
C ALA A 40 7.53 -2.32 -2.57
N ILE A 41 7.27 -1.37 -1.66
CA ILE A 41 7.81 -1.39 -0.30
C ILE A 41 7.27 -2.59 0.50
N ILE A 42 5.96 -2.84 0.46
CA ILE A 42 5.33 -3.99 1.13
C ILE A 42 5.92 -5.31 0.62
N ARG A 43 6.11 -5.43 -0.70
CA ARG A 43 6.70 -6.62 -1.31
C ARG A 43 8.10 -6.89 -0.75
N VAL A 44 8.97 -5.89 -0.73
CA VAL A 44 10.34 -6.05 -0.21
C VAL A 44 10.33 -6.34 1.30
N ARG A 45 9.45 -5.67 2.07
CA ARG A 45 9.28 -5.96 3.50
C ARG A 45 8.90 -7.43 3.73
N ALA A 46 7.93 -7.93 2.97
CA ALA A 46 7.47 -9.31 3.04
C ALA A 46 8.56 -10.31 2.63
N GLN A 47 9.33 -10.03 1.57
CA GLN A 47 10.48 -10.85 1.17
C GLN A 47 11.55 -10.94 2.25
N LYS A 48 11.75 -9.86 3.02
CA LYS A 48 12.66 -9.81 4.17
C LYS A 48 12.05 -10.39 5.45
N LYS A 49 10.82 -10.94 5.38
CA LYS A 49 10.08 -11.52 6.51
C LYS A 49 9.92 -10.56 7.70
N LEU A 50 9.86 -9.26 7.43
CA LEU A 50 9.68 -8.25 8.46
C LEU A 50 8.19 -7.96 8.67
N THR A 51 7.75 -7.99 9.92
CA THR A 51 6.48 -7.41 10.34
C THR A 51 6.50 -5.89 10.22
N GLN A 52 5.32 -5.25 10.20
CA GLN A 52 5.24 -3.79 10.28
C GLN A 52 5.92 -3.25 11.55
N ARG A 53 5.76 -3.95 12.69
CA ARG A 53 6.37 -3.53 13.95
C ARG A 53 7.90 -3.56 13.88
N GLU A 54 8.49 -4.62 13.34
CA GLU A 54 9.94 -4.75 13.22
C GLU A 54 10.53 -3.72 12.26
N LEU A 55 9.90 -3.49 11.10
CA LEU A 55 10.37 -2.44 10.18
C LEU A 55 10.26 -1.06 10.83
N ALA A 56 9.14 -0.77 11.51
CA ALA A 56 8.93 0.51 12.18
C ALA A 56 9.99 0.77 13.26
N GLN A 57 10.30 -0.24 14.08
CA GLN A 57 11.39 -0.18 15.06
C GLN A 57 12.74 0.06 14.38
N LYS A 58 13.03 -0.66 13.29
CA LYS A 58 14.29 -0.54 12.55
C LYS A 58 14.52 0.86 11.97
N ILE A 59 13.46 1.56 11.55
CA ILE A 59 13.57 2.92 10.98
C ILE A 59 13.25 4.04 11.97
N GLY A 60 13.02 3.70 13.25
CA GLY A 60 12.77 4.65 14.32
C GLY A 60 11.44 5.42 14.16
N VAL A 61 10.35 4.74 13.79
CA VAL A 61 9.02 5.34 13.69
C VAL A 61 7.97 4.51 14.44
N ALA A 62 6.83 5.12 14.75
CA ALA A 62 5.70 4.39 15.31
C ALA A 62 5.15 3.37 14.29
N GLN A 63 4.75 2.18 14.77
CA GLN A 63 4.11 1.17 13.90
C GLN A 63 2.84 1.72 13.22
N SER A 64 2.08 2.59 13.91
CA SER A 64 0.91 3.27 13.35
C SER A 64 1.26 4.21 12.19
N ALA A 65 2.46 4.83 12.20
CA ALA A 65 2.92 5.65 11.08
C ALA A 65 3.21 4.78 9.85
N LEU A 66 3.90 3.65 10.03
CA LEU A 66 4.13 2.71 8.94
C LEU A 66 2.81 2.09 8.43
N ALA A 67 1.87 1.77 9.30
CA ALA A 67 0.56 1.23 8.91
C ALA A 67 -0.26 2.24 8.08
N ARG A 68 -0.25 3.52 8.46
CA ARG A 68 -0.90 4.59 7.66
C ARG A 68 -0.30 4.71 6.27
N PHE A 69 1.03 4.63 6.20
CA PHE A 69 1.75 4.58 4.92
C PHE A 69 1.34 3.35 4.08
N GLU A 70 1.39 2.15 4.64
CA GLU A 70 1.09 0.91 3.89
C GLU A 70 -0.38 0.80 3.46
N THR A 71 -1.29 1.53 4.12
CA THR A 71 -2.70 1.58 3.76
C THR A 71 -3.04 2.70 2.78
N GLY A 72 -2.07 3.53 2.38
CA GLY A 72 -2.30 4.66 1.47
C GLY A 72 -3.11 5.81 2.10
N ARG A 73 -3.23 5.86 3.43
CA ARG A 73 -4.00 6.91 4.12
C ARG A 73 -3.29 8.26 4.22
N THR A 74 -2.02 8.31 3.82
CA THR A 74 -1.19 9.50 3.90
C THR A 74 -0.26 9.56 2.69
N ASN A 75 -0.11 10.74 2.09
CA ASN A 75 0.91 10.98 1.08
C ASN A 75 2.31 10.94 1.73
N PRO A 76 3.19 9.99 1.37
CA PRO A 76 4.52 9.91 1.96
C PRO A 76 5.42 11.06 1.52
N THR A 77 6.12 11.67 2.48
CA THR A 77 7.20 12.60 2.14
C THR A 77 8.41 11.83 1.59
N LEU A 78 9.21 12.48 0.76
CA LEU A 78 10.49 11.92 0.28
C LEU A 78 11.41 11.51 1.44
N SER A 79 11.41 12.26 2.53
CA SER A 79 12.15 11.93 3.76
C SER A 79 11.70 10.59 4.36
N PHE A 80 10.39 10.33 4.38
CA PHE A 80 9.84 9.08 4.88
C PHE A 80 10.18 7.90 3.95
N LEU A 81 10.06 8.09 2.63
CA LEU A 81 10.49 7.09 1.64
C LEU A 81 11.98 6.77 1.78
N LYS A 82 12.83 7.78 2.00
CA LYS A 82 14.26 7.58 2.26
C LYS A 82 14.50 6.75 3.53
N LYS A 83 13.80 7.03 4.63
CA LYS A 83 13.93 6.24 5.88
C LYS A 83 13.54 4.77 5.66
N ILE A 84 12.40 4.52 5.01
CA ILE A 84 11.95 3.15 4.75
C ILE A 84 12.93 2.40 3.85
N THR A 85 13.33 3.02 2.73
CA THR A 85 14.26 2.39 1.78
C THR A 85 15.59 2.06 2.43
N VAL A 86 16.16 2.98 3.24
CA VAL A 86 17.37 2.70 4.03
C VAL A 86 17.16 1.54 5.01
N GLY A 87 16.04 1.50 5.74
CA GLY A 87 15.71 0.39 6.65
C GLY A 87 15.58 -0.96 5.96
N LEU A 88 15.15 -0.95 4.70
CA LEU A 88 15.07 -2.14 3.86
C LEU A 88 16.40 -2.46 3.14
N GLY A 89 17.41 -1.61 3.21
CA GLY A 89 18.66 -1.76 2.46
C GLY A 89 18.48 -1.52 0.96
N LEU A 90 17.59 -0.62 0.59
CA LEU A 90 17.30 -0.18 -0.78
C LEU A 90 17.81 1.24 -1.02
N ARG A 91 18.03 1.58 -2.28
CA ARG A 91 18.34 2.94 -2.73
C ARG A 91 17.19 3.46 -3.59
N LEU A 92 16.68 4.64 -3.26
CA LEU A 92 15.72 5.36 -4.10
C LEU A 92 16.48 6.03 -5.26
N SER A 93 15.99 5.87 -6.48
CA SER A 93 16.53 6.49 -7.70
C SER A 93 15.41 6.91 -8.63
N VAL A 94 15.57 8.05 -9.30
CA VAL A 94 14.73 8.48 -10.43
C VAL A 94 15.54 8.22 -11.70
N LYS A 95 14.88 7.68 -12.74
CA LYS A 95 15.49 7.46 -14.07
C LYS A 95 14.90 8.44 -15.06
#